data_AF-A0AAU1AEK3-F1
#
_entry.id   AF-A0AAU1AEK3-F1
#
_cell.length_a   1.000
_cell.length_b   1.000
_cell.length_c   1.000
_cell.angle_alpha   90.00
_cell.angle_beta   90.00
_cell.angle_gamma   90.00
#
_symmetry.space_group_name_H-M   'P 1'
#
loop_
_entity.id
_entity.type
_entity.pdbx_description
1 polymer ?
#
loop_
_entity_poly.entity_id
_entity_poly.type
_entity_poly.pdbx_seq_one_letter_code
_entity_poly.pdbx_strand_id
1 'polypeptide(L)'
;MLTLHTAPLLRRTPDGEPLPGQAVLVGGDRVEAVGPLAELSETYAGVRVRRWPGVLGPGLLYDGPLPAAPTPRERVHALLREGFTAVLAEHLADPSLRAAVDRSDLLVLPAPVVPSLHPGGRADLSAHDADGTCIATVAAGRIVHRRA
;
A
#
# COMPACT_ATOMS: atom_id res chain seq x y z
N MET A 1 14.81 -7.46 5.79
CA MET A 1 14.32 -8.70 5.15
C MET A 1 13.65 -8.33 3.84
N LEU A 2 13.98 -9.01 2.75
CA LEU A 2 13.34 -8.81 1.45
C LEU A 2 12.05 -9.64 1.36
N THR A 3 11.01 -9.09 0.71
CA THR A 3 9.75 -9.79 0.44
C THR A 3 9.26 -9.44 -0.97
N LEU A 4 8.92 -10.45 -1.77
CA LEU A 4 8.19 -10.25 -3.03
C LEU A 4 6.69 -10.24 -2.76
N HIS A 5 6.01 -9.19 -3.21
CA HIS A 5 4.56 -9.10 -3.26
C HIS A 5 4.10 -9.29 -4.71
N THR A 6 3.18 -10.20 -4.95
CA THR A 6 2.63 -10.48 -6.28
C THR A 6 1.15 -10.82 -6.21
N ALA A 7 0.47 -10.63 -7.33
CA ALA A 7 -0.92 -10.99 -7.57
C ALA A 7 -1.06 -11.36 -9.07
N PRO A 8 -2.20 -11.94 -9.50
CA PRO A 8 -2.45 -12.18 -10.92
C PRO A 8 -2.15 -10.98 -11.81
N LEU A 9 -2.49 -9.77 -11.36
CA LEU A 9 -2.25 -8.50 -12.04
C LEU A 9 -1.57 -7.49 -11.12
N LEU A 10 -0.75 -6.62 -11.71
CA LEU A 10 -0.11 -5.49 -11.01
C LEU A 10 -0.37 -4.19 -11.75
N ARG A 11 -0.76 -3.13 -11.05
CA ARG A 11 -0.78 -1.76 -11.59
C ARG A 11 0.37 -0.94 -10.99
N ARG A 12 1.06 -0.14 -11.81
CA ARG A 12 2.13 0.75 -11.32
C ARG A 12 1.61 2.08 -10.79
N THR A 13 0.42 2.50 -11.20
CA THR A 13 -0.35 3.63 -10.68
C THR A 13 -1.80 3.17 -10.50
N PRO A 14 -2.65 3.83 -9.69
CA PRO A 14 -4.02 3.38 -9.47
C PRO A 14 -4.81 3.14 -10.77
N ASP A 15 -4.70 4.06 -11.72
CA ASP A 15 -5.42 4.00 -13.00
C ASP A 15 -4.60 3.38 -14.16
N GLY A 16 -3.34 3.01 -13.91
CA GLY A 16 -2.43 2.48 -14.93
C GLY A 16 -2.80 1.06 -15.36
N GLU A 17 -2.43 0.67 -16.59
CA GLU A 17 -2.76 -0.65 -17.16
C GLU A 17 -2.32 -1.82 -16.24
N PRO A 18 -3.19 -2.83 -16.01
CA PRO A 18 -2.83 -3.98 -15.21
C PRO A 18 -1.91 -4.94 -15.98
N LEU A 19 -0.75 -5.22 -15.42
CA LEU A 19 0.28 -6.05 -16.00
C LEU A 19 0.28 -7.45 -15.37
N PRO A 20 0.15 -8.53 -16.15
CA PRO A 20 0.20 -9.88 -15.63
C PRO A 20 1.61 -10.32 -15.24
N GLY A 21 1.71 -11.23 -14.26
CA GLY A 21 2.97 -11.89 -13.92
C GLY A 21 4.05 -10.96 -13.34
N GLN A 22 3.68 -9.77 -12.86
CA GLN A 22 4.59 -8.83 -12.23
C GLN A 22 4.61 -9.00 -10.70
N ALA A 23 5.66 -8.47 -10.08
CA ALA A 23 5.84 -8.43 -8.64
C ALA A 23 6.55 -7.14 -8.21
N VAL A 24 6.42 -6.83 -6.92
CA VAL A 24 7.14 -5.75 -6.23
C VAL A 24 8.05 -6.39 -5.19
N LEU A 25 9.35 -6.10 -5.27
CA LEU A 25 10.31 -6.45 -4.23
C LEU A 25 10.36 -5.32 -3.20
N VAL A 26 10.11 -5.67 -1.95
CA VAL A 26 10.14 -4.75 -0.81
C VAL A 26 11.30 -5.09 0.10
N GLY A 27 12.10 -4.08 0.44
CA GLY A 27 13.19 -4.13 1.40
C GLY A 27 13.02 -3.04 2.46
N GLY A 28 12.78 -3.44 3.71
CA GLY A 28 12.48 -2.47 4.77
C GLY A 28 11.21 -1.68 4.43
N ASP A 29 11.32 -0.36 4.30
CA ASP A 29 10.24 0.55 3.94
C ASP A 29 10.33 1.06 2.48
N ARG A 30 11.13 0.40 1.63
CA ARG A 30 11.38 0.79 0.24
C ARG A 30 11.04 -0.30 -0.76
N VAL A 31 10.65 0.14 -1.95
CA VAL A 31 10.56 -0.70 -3.14
C VAL A 31 11.96 -0.82 -3.72
N GLU A 32 12.48 -2.04 -3.76
CA GLU A 32 13.81 -2.34 -4.30
C GLU A 32 13.73 -2.59 -5.82
N ALA A 33 12.66 -3.23 -6.28
CA ALA A 33 12.45 -3.53 -7.68
C ALA A 33 10.96 -3.72 -8.01
N VAL A 34 10.58 -3.44 -9.26
CA VAL A 34 9.27 -3.76 -9.84
C VAL A 34 9.50 -4.39 -11.20
N GLY A 35 9.01 -5.61 -11.41
CA GLY A 35 9.27 -6.34 -12.65
C GLY A 35 8.63 -7.72 -12.69
N PRO A 36 8.96 -8.53 -13.71
CA PRO A 36 8.44 -9.88 -13.85
C PRO A 36 8.76 -10.75 -12.63
N LEU A 37 7.76 -11.49 -12.13
CA LEU A 37 7.91 -12.36 -10.96
C LEU A 37 8.99 -13.42 -11.18
N ALA A 38 9.09 -13.99 -12.38
CA ALA A 38 10.07 -15.02 -12.70
C ALA A 38 11.50 -14.47 -12.55
N GLU A 39 11.82 -13.37 -13.23
CA GLU A 39 13.13 -12.73 -13.18
C GLU A 39 13.52 -12.31 -11.76
N LEU A 40 12.58 -11.72 -11.02
CA LEU A 40 12.82 -11.33 -9.63
C LEU A 40 13.00 -12.54 -8.70
N SER A 41 12.26 -13.62 -8.91
CA SER A 41 12.40 -14.84 -8.09
C SER A 41 13.73 -15.55 -8.34
N GLU A 42 14.23 -15.52 -9.57
CA GLU A 42 15.55 -16.04 -9.94
C GLU A 42 16.68 -15.18 -9.37
N THR A 43 16.59 -13.85 -9.55
CA THR A 43 17.59 -12.89 -9.06
C THR A 43 17.69 -12.89 -7.54
N TYR A 44 16.56 -12.98 -6.85
CA TYR A 44 16.46 -12.94 -5.38
C TYR A 44 16.06 -14.32 -4.84
N ALA A 45 16.88 -15.33 -5.13
CA ALA A 45 16.62 -16.71 -4.73
C ALA A 45 16.34 -16.85 -3.22
N GLY A 46 15.28 -17.58 -2.87
CA GLY A 46 14.87 -17.80 -1.47
C GLY A 46 14.16 -16.62 -0.80
N VAL A 47 13.92 -15.52 -1.51
CA VAL A 47 13.13 -14.40 -0.98
C VAL A 47 11.72 -14.86 -0.63
N ARG A 48 11.19 -14.33 0.48
CA ARG A 48 9.83 -14.64 0.89
C ARG A 48 8.84 -14.09 -0.15
N VAL A 49 7.99 -14.97 -0.70
CA VAL A 49 6.95 -14.58 -1.64
C VAL A 49 5.59 -14.52 -0.94
N ARG A 50 4.89 -13.39 -1.09
CA ARG A 50 3.51 -13.18 -0.67
C ARG A 50 2.64 -13.05 -1.91
N ARG A 51 1.68 -13.96 -2.04
CA ARG A 51 0.72 -13.99 -3.14
C ARG A 51 -0.62 -13.48 -2.64
N TRP A 52 -1.17 -12.49 -3.33
CA TRP A 52 -2.50 -11.94 -3.09
C TRP A 52 -3.42 -12.32 -4.24
N PRO A 53 -4.73 -12.49 -3.99
CA PRO A 53 -5.71 -12.59 -5.06
C PRO A 53 -5.87 -11.24 -5.78
N GLY A 54 -6.41 -11.27 -7.00
CA GLY A 54 -6.81 -10.08 -7.75
C GLY A 54 -5.67 -9.20 -8.26
N VAL A 55 -5.71 -7.91 -7.90
CA VAL A 55 -4.82 -6.87 -8.41
C VAL A 55 -3.99 -6.28 -7.27
N LEU A 56 -2.67 -6.26 -7.45
CA LEU A 56 -1.73 -5.53 -6.59
C LEU A 56 -1.47 -4.15 -7.20
N GLY A 57 -1.47 -3.10 -6.38
CA GLY A 57 -1.18 -1.74 -6.83
C GLY A 57 -0.44 -0.93 -5.76
N PRO A 58 -0.13 0.35 -6.04
CA PRO A 58 0.31 1.26 -5.00
C PRO A 58 -0.76 1.45 -3.94
N GLY A 59 -0.34 1.71 -2.70
CA GLY A 59 -1.24 2.16 -1.65
C GLY A 59 -1.91 3.49 -2.05
N LEU A 60 -3.16 3.65 -1.66
CA LEU A 60 -4.01 4.73 -2.17
C LEU A 60 -3.84 6.02 -1.34
N LEU A 61 -4.10 7.16 -1.99
CA LEU A 61 -4.25 8.45 -1.34
C LEU A 61 -5.72 8.68 -0.97
N TYR A 62 -5.99 9.00 0.29
CA TYR A 62 -7.28 9.48 0.72
C TYR A 62 -7.29 11.02 0.71
N ASP A 63 -8.04 11.57 -0.24
CA ASP A 63 -8.21 13.01 -0.46
C ASP A 63 -9.57 13.45 0.10
N GLY A 64 -9.66 13.46 1.43
CA GLY A 64 -10.87 13.86 2.13
C GLY A 64 -10.73 13.83 3.66
N PRO A 65 -11.73 14.36 4.39
CA PRO A 65 -11.77 14.28 5.85
C PRO A 65 -11.87 12.83 6.30
N LEU A 66 -11.00 12.40 7.23
CA LEU A 66 -10.94 11.01 7.68
C LEU A 66 -12.33 10.52 8.13
N PRO A 67 -12.72 9.29 7.75
CA PRO A 67 -14.06 8.76 7.99
C PRO A 67 -14.40 8.79 9.48
N ALA A 68 -15.67 9.05 9.79
CA ALA A 68 -16.13 9.05 11.16
C ALA A 68 -16.01 7.64 11.78
N ALA A 69 -15.35 7.56 12.93
CA ALA A 69 -15.27 6.38 13.78
C ALA A 69 -15.17 6.83 15.25
N PRO A 70 -15.49 5.94 16.22
CA PRO A 70 -15.53 6.30 17.64
C PRO A 70 -14.21 6.87 18.17
N THR A 71 -13.07 6.39 17.68
CA THR A 71 -11.74 6.89 18.07
C THR A 71 -10.87 7.28 16.87
N PRO A 72 -9.92 8.22 17.04
CA PRO A 72 -8.95 8.57 15.99
C PRO A 72 -8.21 7.38 15.37
N ARG A 73 -7.85 6.39 16.20
CA ARG A 73 -7.18 5.16 15.75
C ARG A 73 -8.08 4.32 14.85
N GLU A 74 -9.37 4.24 15.16
CA GLU A 74 -10.34 3.52 14.31
C GLU A 74 -10.59 4.23 12.99
N ARG A 75 -10.53 5.57 12.95
CA ARG A 75 -10.62 6.33 11.68
C ARG A 75 -9.48 5.98 10.74
N VAL A 76 -8.26 5.94 11.28
CA VAL A 76 -7.07 5.48 10.56
C VAL A 76 -7.23 4.04 10.12
N HIS A 77 -7.69 3.16 11.01
CA HIS A 77 -7.89 1.76 10.67
C HIS A 77 -8.94 1.56 9.56
N ALA A 78 -9.99 2.39 9.51
CA ALA A 78 -10.97 2.37 8.44
C ALA A 78 -10.32 2.69 7.09
N LEU A 79 -9.40 3.66 7.02
CA LEU A 79 -8.63 3.92 5.79
C LEU A 79 -7.74 2.73 5.38
N LEU A 80 -7.02 2.17 6.35
CA LEU A 80 -6.15 1.02 6.10
C LEU A 80 -6.92 -0.21 5.62
N ARG A 81 -8.19 -0.37 6.02
CA ARG A 81 -9.05 -1.47 5.55
C ARG A 81 -9.48 -1.32 4.10
N GLU A 82 -9.37 -0.13 3.53
CA GLU A 82 -9.75 0.16 2.14
C GLU A 82 -8.52 0.31 1.21
N GLY A 83 -7.30 0.08 1.73
CA GLY A 83 -6.09 0.16 0.91
C GLY A 83 -5.41 1.53 0.88
N PHE A 84 -5.87 2.50 1.67
CA PHE A 84 -5.24 3.82 1.77
C PHE A 84 -3.99 3.77 2.63
N THR A 85 -2.91 4.37 2.14
CA THR A 85 -1.62 4.48 2.83
C THR A 85 -1.14 5.93 2.95
N ALA A 86 -1.84 6.87 2.34
CA ALA A 86 -1.54 8.29 2.41
C ALA A 86 -2.79 9.13 2.68
N VAL A 87 -2.61 10.27 3.35
CA VAL A 87 -3.64 11.28 3.65
C VAL A 87 -3.06 12.68 3.46
N LEU A 88 -3.93 13.67 3.28
CA LEU A 88 -3.50 15.07 3.20
C LEU A 88 -3.42 15.73 4.58
N ALA A 89 -2.38 16.54 4.78
CA ALA A 89 -2.14 17.27 6.02
C ALA A 89 -3.29 18.23 6.39
N GLU A 90 -3.98 18.79 5.38
CA GLU A 90 -5.10 19.70 5.58
C GLU A 90 -6.29 19.05 6.30
N HIS A 91 -6.42 17.72 6.22
CA HIS A 91 -7.47 16.97 6.91
C HIS A 91 -7.11 16.56 8.35
N LEU A 92 -5.92 16.94 8.83
CA LEU A 92 -5.39 16.59 10.15
C LEU A 92 -5.33 17.79 11.10
N ALA A 93 -6.41 18.57 11.18
CA ALA A 93 -6.52 19.71 12.08
C ALA A 93 -6.59 19.30 13.56
N ASP A 94 -7.26 18.18 13.87
CA ASP A 94 -7.38 17.64 15.23
C ASP A 94 -6.04 17.04 15.72
N PRO A 95 -5.45 17.53 16.83
CA PRO A 95 -4.21 16.99 17.39
C PRO A 95 -4.29 15.51 17.75
N SER A 96 -5.45 15.03 18.21
CA SER A 96 -5.63 13.62 18.61
C SER A 96 -5.61 12.70 17.39
N LEU A 97 -6.16 13.18 16.26
CA LEU A 97 -6.10 12.51 14.97
C LEU A 97 -4.70 12.50 14.39
N ARG A 98 -4.01 13.63 14.41
CA ARG A 98 -2.61 13.72 13.98
C ARG A 98 -1.72 12.72 14.73
N ALA A 99 -1.84 12.67 16.07
CA ALA A 99 -1.11 11.72 16.89
C ALA A 99 -1.47 10.24 16.62
N ALA A 100 -2.65 9.96 16.07
CA ALA A 100 -3.00 8.60 15.62
C ALA A 100 -2.34 8.27 14.27
N VAL A 101 -2.36 9.21 13.32
CA VAL A 101 -1.70 9.08 12.01
C VAL A 101 -0.19 8.93 12.14
N ASP A 102 0.45 9.73 12.99
CA ASP A 102 1.91 9.67 13.22
C ASP A 102 2.37 8.30 13.75
N ARG A 103 1.45 7.53 14.36
CA ARG A 103 1.72 6.18 14.90
C ARG A 103 1.34 5.05 13.94
N SER A 104 0.73 5.33 12.78
CA SER A 104 0.12 4.31 11.92
C SER A 104 0.84 4.06 10.60
N ASP A 105 2.01 4.66 10.40
CA ASP A 105 2.77 4.59 9.15
C ASP A 105 1.99 5.08 7.92
N LEU A 106 0.96 5.90 8.12
CA LEU A 106 0.36 6.63 7.01
C LEU A 106 1.33 7.72 6.56
N LEU A 107 1.44 7.91 5.24
CA LEU A 107 2.16 9.03 4.67
C LEU A 107 1.29 10.29 4.73
N VAL A 108 1.79 11.35 5.34
CA VAL A 108 1.10 12.65 5.35
C VAL A 108 1.68 13.52 4.25
N LEU A 109 0.85 13.90 3.29
CA LEU A 109 1.24 14.71 2.14
C LEU A 109 0.73 16.15 2.27
N PRO A 110 1.50 17.15 1.83
CA PRO A 110 1.05 18.54 1.81
C PRO A 110 0.08 18.86 0.66
N ALA A 111 0.04 18.00 -0.36
CA ALA A 111 -0.80 18.15 -1.56
C ALA A 111 -1.04 16.77 -2.20
N PRO A 112 -2.11 16.60 -2.99
CA PRO A 112 -2.40 15.35 -3.65
C PRO A 112 -1.33 14.99 -4.69
N VAL A 113 -0.89 13.73 -4.67
CA VAL A 113 0.06 13.15 -5.61
C VAL A 113 -0.47 11.78 -6.02
N VAL A 114 -0.39 11.47 -7.33
CA VAL A 114 -0.77 10.15 -7.84
C VAL A 114 0.21 9.11 -7.30
N PRO A 115 -0.23 8.12 -6.50
CA PRO A 115 0.64 7.09 -5.99
C PRO A 115 1.25 6.27 -7.13
N SER A 116 2.52 5.86 -6.98
CA SER A 116 3.16 5.02 -7.98
C SER A 116 4.18 4.06 -7.40
N LEU A 117 4.34 2.91 -8.06
CA LEU A 117 5.32 1.89 -7.72
C LEU A 117 6.55 2.04 -8.60
N HIS A 118 7.65 2.44 -7.99
CA HIS A 118 8.95 2.54 -8.65
C HIS A 118 10.07 2.18 -7.66
N PRO A 119 11.22 1.68 -8.17
CA PRO A 119 12.40 1.49 -7.33
C PRO A 119 12.77 2.77 -6.57
N GLY A 120 13.19 2.62 -5.32
CA GLY A 120 13.48 3.71 -4.39
C GLY A 120 12.26 4.40 -3.77
N GLY A 121 11.05 4.10 -4.25
CA GLY A 121 9.80 4.61 -3.67
C GLY A 121 9.50 4.00 -2.31
N ARG A 122 8.62 4.64 -1.53
CA ARG A 122 8.11 4.07 -0.28
C ARG A 122 7.32 2.80 -0.58
N ALA A 123 7.50 1.77 0.25
CA ALA A 123 6.82 0.48 0.09
C ALA A 123 5.36 0.53 0.57
N ASP A 124 4.54 1.25 -0.18
CA ASP A 124 3.10 1.39 0.05
C ASP A 124 2.33 0.63 -1.03
N LEU A 125 1.63 -0.43 -0.64
CA LEU A 125 0.92 -1.34 -1.55
C LEU A 125 -0.51 -1.56 -1.06
N SER A 126 -1.43 -1.76 -2.00
CA SER A 126 -2.74 -2.33 -1.71
C SER A 126 -3.03 -3.50 -2.66
N ALA A 127 -3.69 -4.53 -2.15
CA ALA A 127 -4.18 -5.64 -2.95
C ALA A 127 -5.70 -5.70 -2.85
N HIS A 128 -6.36 -5.76 -4.00
CA HIS A 128 -7.82 -5.82 -4.12
C HIS A 128 -8.23 -7.07 -4.87
N ASP A 129 -9.32 -7.72 -4.45
CA ASP A 129 -9.88 -8.84 -5.19
C ASP A 129 -10.61 -8.39 -6.47
N ALA A 130 -11.25 -9.33 -7.17
CA ALA A 130 -11.95 -9.06 -8.42
C ALA A 130 -13.16 -8.11 -8.25
N ASP A 131 -13.73 -8.03 -7.05
CA ASP A 131 -14.86 -7.15 -6.73
C ASP A 131 -14.39 -5.76 -6.26
N GLY A 132 -13.07 -5.54 -6.20
CA GLY A 132 -12.46 -4.30 -5.72
C GLY A 132 -12.30 -4.23 -4.20
N THR A 133 -12.66 -5.29 -3.47
CA THR A 133 -12.52 -5.32 -2.01
C THR A 133 -11.05 -5.39 -1.63
N CYS A 134 -10.60 -4.53 -0.71
CA CYS A 134 -9.23 -4.61 -0.22
C CYS A 134 -9.01 -5.89 0.60
N ILE A 135 -7.97 -6.64 0.24
CA ILE A 135 -7.54 -7.89 0.89
C ILE A 135 -6.28 -7.68 1.71
N ALA A 136 -5.42 -6.74 1.33
CA ALA A 136 -4.23 -6.40 2.09
C ALA A 136 -3.78 -4.97 1.84
N THR A 137 -3.19 -4.38 2.87
CA THR A 137 -2.57 -3.06 2.82
C THR A 137 -1.21 -3.13 3.48
N VAL A 138 -0.22 -2.65 2.74
CA VAL A 138 1.18 -2.56 3.16
C VAL A 138 1.52 -1.09 3.25
N ALA A 139 1.96 -0.63 4.42
CA ALA A 139 2.40 0.74 4.64
C ALA A 139 3.85 0.73 5.15
N ALA A 140 4.75 1.43 4.47
CA ALA A 140 6.20 1.36 4.72
C ALA A 140 6.70 -0.10 4.87
N GLY A 141 6.27 -0.98 3.96
CA GLY A 141 6.70 -2.38 3.90
C GLY A 141 6.11 -3.29 4.98
N ARG A 142 5.26 -2.78 5.88
CA ARG A 142 4.58 -3.57 6.91
C ARG A 142 3.13 -3.83 6.50
N ILE A 143 2.67 -5.08 6.67
CA ILE A 143 1.25 -5.41 6.48
C ILE A 143 0.47 -4.84 7.66
N VAL A 144 -0.31 -3.80 7.40
CA VAL A 144 -1.11 -3.07 8.40
C VAL A 144 -2.58 -3.46 8.35
N HIS A 145 -3.03 -4.03 7.23
CA HIS A 145 -4.32 -4.67 7.10
C HIS A 145 -4.18 -5.95 6.27
N ARG A 146 -4.90 -7.00 6.67
CA ARG A 146 -5.10 -8.22 5.89
C ARG A 146 -6.48 -8.77 6.21
N ARG A 147 -7.27 -9.06 5.18
CA ARG A 147 -8.53 -9.78 5.28
C ARG A 147 -8.24 -11.28 5.50
N ALA A 148 -8.98 -11.89 6.43
CA ALA A 148 -8.84 -13.30 6.78
C ALA A 148 -9.28 -14.21 5.63
#